data_AF-A0AAP2DHM5-F1
#
_entry.id   AF-A0AAP2DHM5-F1
#
_cell.length_a   1.000
_cell.length_b   1.000
_cell.length_c   1.000
_cell.angle_alpha   90.00
_cell.angle_beta   90.00
_cell.angle_gamma   90.00
#
_symmetry.space_group_name_H-M   'P 1'
#
loop_
_entity.id
_entity.type
_entity.pdbx_description
1 polymer ?
#
loop_
_entity_poly.entity_id
_entity_poly.type
_entity_poly.pdbx_seq_one_letter_code
_entity_poly.pdbx_strand_id
1 'polypeptide(L)'
;MNSTLTNEGEAKSLFAADKRLLFVLLCLGTLLLLFIKISFIENETAAFEFLQDRPEGMVLRVINTLKYFSIPFVYLWKFTVIAFVIWIGCFMYGYRVTYAQCWGVVIGAEYIFLVPEVLKILWFMTIQTDPSYHEIRAFYPLSLMHFFDYYAIDKRWAYPLRALNAFEIAYWFMLVSGIHHYARKEKKIVWLIVACSYILIFLLWLVFYVIVYK
;
A
#
# COMPACT_ATOMS: atom_id res chain seq x y z
N MET A 1 -22.27 -20.96 12.01
CA MET A 1 -21.51 -21.74 11.01
C MET A 1 -21.80 -21.26 9.57
N ASN A 2 -21.97 -19.95 9.33
CA ASN A 2 -22.41 -19.38 8.04
C ASN A 2 -21.51 -18.24 7.49
N SER A 3 -20.43 -17.84 8.18
CA SER A 3 -19.59 -16.71 7.76
C SER A 3 -18.49 -17.06 6.75
N THR A 4 -18.25 -18.35 6.50
CA THR A 4 -17.20 -18.82 5.58
C THR A 4 -17.66 -18.88 4.12
N LEU A 5 -18.96 -19.06 3.85
CA LEU A 5 -19.49 -19.20 2.49
C LEU A 5 -19.61 -17.87 1.73
N THR A 6 -19.83 -16.76 2.44
CA THR A 6 -19.94 -15.41 1.83
C THR A 6 -18.57 -14.87 1.38
N ASN A 7 -17.54 -15.05 2.20
CA ASN A 7 -16.17 -14.59 1.90
C ASN A 7 -15.57 -15.26 0.65
N GLU A 8 -15.86 -16.54 0.41
CA GLU A 8 -15.38 -17.24 -0.79
C GLU A 8 -16.06 -16.76 -2.08
N GLY A 9 -17.32 -16.31 -2.00
CA GLY A 9 -18.06 -15.77 -3.14
C GLY A 9 -17.58 -14.37 -3.54
N GLU A 10 -17.37 -13.48 -2.57
CA GLU A 10 -16.89 -12.13 -2.82
C GLU A 10 -15.43 -12.10 -3.30
N ALA A 11 -14.56 -12.93 -2.72
CA ALA A 11 -13.18 -13.06 -3.19
C ALA A 11 -13.11 -13.59 -4.63
N LYS A 12 -14.01 -14.51 -5.03
CA LYS A 12 -14.11 -14.97 -6.42
C LYS A 12 -14.50 -13.85 -7.38
N SER A 13 -15.34 -12.92 -6.96
CA SER A 13 -15.77 -11.77 -7.76
C SER A 13 -14.63 -10.76 -7.98
N LEU A 14 -13.89 -10.41 -6.93
CA LEU A 14 -12.82 -9.41 -7.01
C LEU A 14 -11.68 -9.83 -7.94
N PHE A 15 -11.26 -11.10 -7.91
CA PHE A 15 -10.19 -11.57 -8.79
C PHE A 15 -10.67 -11.91 -10.22
N ALA A 16 -11.98 -12.10 -10.42
CA ALA A 16 -12.56 -12.36 -11.74
C ALA A 16 -12.93 -11.10 -12.53
N ALA A 17 -12.98 -9.93 -11.88
CA ALA A 17 -13.32 -8.66 -12.51
C ALA A 17 -12.26 -8.20 -13.53
N ASP A 18 -12.66 -7.27 -14.42
CA ASP A 18 -11.76 -6.71 -15.44
C ASP A 18 -10.59 -5.97 -14.78
N LYS A 19 -9.37 -6.48 -15.00
CA LYS A 19 -8.12 -5.99 -14.41
C LYS A 19 -7.85 -4.54 -14.78
N ARG A 20 -8.26 -4.10 -15.98
CA ARG A 20 -8.10 -2.70 -16.42
C ARG A 20 -9.03 -1.81 -15.61
N LEU A 21 -10.28 -2.22 -15.45
CA LEU A 21 -11.26 -1.49 -14.64
C LEU A 21 -10.81 -1.40 -13.18
N LEU A 22 -10.36 -2.51 -12.59
CA LEU A 22 -9.81 -2.51 -11.23
C LEU A 22 -8.63 -1.56 -11.08
N PHE A 23 -7.70 -1.56 -12.03
CA PHE A 23 -6.56 -0.64 -12.00
C PHE A 23 -7.00 0.84 -12.05
N VAL A 24 -7.92 1.18 -12.97
CA VAL A 24 -8.44 2.55 -13.10
C VAL A 24 -9.18 2.96 -11.83
N LEU A 25 -10.05 2.11 -11.29
CA LEU A 25 -10.79 2.39 -10.06
C LEU A 25 -9.85 2.56 -8.85
N LEU A 26 -8.80 1.75 -8.75
CA LEU A 26 -7.80 1.87 -7.69
C LEU A 26 -7.01 3.18 -7.80
N CYS A 27 -6.64 3.59 -9.02
CA CYS A 27 -5.97 4.86 -9.27
C CYS A 27 -6.90 6.04 -8.92
N LEU A 28 -8.15 6.01 -9.38
CA LEU A 28 -9.14 7.04 -9.08
C LEU A 28 -9.44 7.12 -7.58
N GLY A 29 -9.60 5.98 -6.90
CA GLY A 29 -9.78 5.93 -5.46
C GLY A 29 -8.59 6.53 -4.71
N THR A 30 -7.37 6.19 -5.11
CA THR A 30 -6.15 6.77 -4.52
C THR A 30 -6.05 8.28 -4.78
N LEU A 31 -6.35 8.73 -6.00
CA LEU A 31 -6.36 10.14 -6.34
C LEU A 31 -7.40 10.92 -5.54
N LEU A 32 -8.59 10.35 -5.35
CA LEU A 32 -9.64 10.92 -4.52
C LEU A 32 -9.21 11.03 -3.06
N LEU A 33 -8.61 9.97 -2.48
CA LEU A 33 -8.10 10.02 -1.11
C LEU A 33 -6.96 11.04 -0.96
N LEU A 34 -6.05 11.11 -1.94
CA LEU A 34 -5.00 12.13 -1.95
C LEU A 34 -5.59 13.54 -2.02
N PHE A 35 -6.61 13.74 -2.85
CA PHE A 35 -7.32 15.00 -2.99
C PHE A 35 -7.99 15.43 -1.69
N ILE A 36 -8.72 14.52 -1.03
CA ILE A 36 -9.35 14.78 0.26
C ILE A 36 -8.28 15.12 1.31
N LYS A 37 -7.22 14.32 1.41
CA LYS A 37 -6.15 14.56 2.38
C LYS A 37 -5.46 15.91 2.18
N ILE A 38 -5.10 16.26 0.93
CA ILE A 38 -4.44 17.54 0.67
C ILE A 38 -5.41 18.69 0.96
N SER A 39 -6.66 18.58 0.55
CA SER A 39 -7.64 19.66 0.68
C SER A 39 -8.08 19.91 2.12
N PHE A 40 -8.31 18.86 2.91
CA PHE A 40 -8.87 18.96 4.26
C PHE A 40 -7.82 18.91 5.38
N ILE A 41 -6.61 18.41 5.11
CA ILE A 41 -5.59 18.23 6.14
C ILE A 41 -4.35 19.05 5.79
N GLU A 42 -3.68 18.79 4.67
CA GLU A 42 -2.39 19.46 4.39
C GLU A 42 -2.55 20.98 4.16
N ASN A 43 -3.60 21.40 3.45
CA ASN A 43 -3.84 22.83 3.15
C ASN A 43 -4.27 23.65 4.38
N GLU A 44 -4.88 23.00 5.37
CA GLU A 44 -5.37 23.66 6.61
C GLU A 44 -4.27 23.76 7.68
N THR A 45 -3.10 23.14 7.46
CA THR A 45 -1.98 23.29 8.41
C THR A 45 -1.41 24.70 8.37
N ALA A 46 -1.16 25.31 9.54
CA ALA A 46 -0.62 26.66 9.65
C ALA A 46 0.68 26.84 8.85
N ALA A 47 1.54 25.82 8.81
CA ALA A 47 2.77 25.84 8.02
C ALA A 47 2.52 26.01 6.51
N PHE A 48 1.43 25.47 5.97
CA PHE A 48 1.10 25.59 4.55
C PHE A 48 0.52 26.97 4.22
N GLU A 49 -0.28 27.54 5.14
CA GLU A 49 -0.79 28.91 5.04
C GLU A 49 0.37 29.93 4.99
N PHE A 50 1.34 29.81 5.90
CA PHE A 50 2.53 30.68 5.90
C PHE A 50 3.42 30.55 4.66
N LEU A 51 3.45 29.38 4.01
CA LEU A 51 4.29 29.14 2.83
C LEU A 51 3.62 29.56 1.52
N GLN A 52 2.28 29.70 1.48
CA GLN A 52 1.57 30.19 0.29
C GLN A 52 1.87 31.67 -0.01
N ASP A 53 2.08 32.48 1.03
CA ASP A 53 2.41 33.91 0.89
C ASP A 53 3.85 34.15 0.41
N ARG A 54 4.65 33.09 0.28
CA ARG A 54 6.05 33.15 -0.16
C ARG A 54 6.21 32.58 -1.58
N PRO A 55 7.28 32.97 -2.31
CA PRO A 55 7.63 32.35 -3.60
C PRO A 55 7.82 30.83 -3.51
N GLU A 56 8.10 30.31 -2.32
CA GLU A 56 8.18 28.88 -1.99
C GLU A 56 6.83 28.14 -2.20
N GLY A 57 5.70 28.85 -2.11
CA GLY A 57 4.36 28.31 -2.38
C GLY A 57 4.16 27.83 -3.82
N MET A 58 4.85 28.43 -4.80
CA MET A 58 4.82 27.93 -6.18
C MET A 58 5.47 26.55 -6.30
N VAL A 59 6.58 26.33 -5.59
CA VAL A 59 7.28 25.04 -5.57
C VAL A 59 6.38 23.96 -4.95
N LEU A 60 5.68 24.28 -3.86
CA LEU A 60 4.72 23.38 -3.22
C LEU A 60 3.58 22.98 -4.17
N ARG A 61 3.03 23.95 -4.92
CA ARG A 61 1.97 23.68 -5.90
C ARG A 61 2.46 22.77 -7.03
N VAL A 62 3.66 22.99 -7.57
CA VAL A 62 4.26 22.12 -8.59
C VAL A 62 4.47 20.70 -8.06
N ILE A 63 5.01 20.56 -6.85
CA ILE A 63 5.22 19.26 -6.20
C ILE A 63 3.88 18.53 -6.01
N ASN A 64 2.83 19.24 -5.56
CA ASN A 64 1.52 18.63 -5.38
C ASN A 64 0.90 18.17 -6.70
N THR A 65 0.97 18.97 -7.77
CA THR A 65 0.52 18.55 -9.11
C THR A 65 1.29 17.33 -9.60
N LEU A 66 2.60 17.31 -9.38
CA LEU A 66 3.44 16.18 -9.77
C LEU A 66 3.07 14.90 -9.02
N LYS A 67 2.71 14.99 -7.72
CA LYS A 67 2.20 13.85 -6.94
C LYS A 67 0.98 13.22 -7.61
N TYR A 68 -0.03 14.01 -7.98
CA TYR A 68 -1.24 13.49 -8.65
C TYR A 68 -0.92 12.79 -9.97
N PHE A 69 -0.07 13.41 -10.80
CA PHE A 69 0.30 12.81 -12.09
C PHE A 69 1.13 11.53 -11.93
N SER A 70 1.96 11.45 -10.90
CA SER A 70 2.87 10.32 -10.67
C SER A 70 2.17 9.02 -10.23
N ILE A 71 1.00 9.10 -9.57
CA ILE A 71 0.29 7.95 -9.00
C ILE A 71 0.12 6.79 -9.99
N PRO A 72 -0.52 6.97 -11.18
CA PRO A 72 -0.76 5.86 -12.09
C PRO A 72 0.55 5.20 -12.56
N PHE A 73 1.62 5.98 -12.77
CA PHE A 73 2.92 5.44 -13.21
C PHE A 73 3.61 4.65 -12.10
N VAL A 74 3.59 5.18 -10.87
CA VAL A 74 4.16 4.49 -9.69
C VAL A 74 3.41 3.19 -9.43
N TYR A 75 2.08 3.20 -9.53
CA TYR A 75 1.26 2.00 -9.33
C TYR A 75 1.49 0.97 -10.43
N LEU A 76 1.54 1.40 -11.69
CA LEU A 76 1.84 0.51 -12.82
C LEU A 76 3.20 -0.19 -12.63
N TRP A 77 4.22 0.57 -12.26
CA TRP A 77 5.55 0.03 -11.96
C TRP A 77 5.50 -0.93 -10.77
N LYS A 78 4.92 -0.50 -9.64
CA LYS A 78 4.78 -1.30 -8.42
C LYS A 78 4.14 -2.65 -8.70
N PHE A 79 2.98 -2.66 -9.38
CA PHE A 79 2.25 -3.91 -9.64
C PHE A 79 2.99 -4.81 -10.61
N THR A 80 3.69 -4.23 -11.58
CA THR A 80 4.54 -5.00 -12.51
C THR A 80 5.64 -5.73 -11.77
N VAL A 81 6.36 -5.03 -10.88
CA VAL A 81 7.45 -5.62 -10.09
C VAL A 81 6.94 -6.71 -9.14
N ILE A 82 5.86 -6.43 -8.39
CA ILE A 82 5.31 -7.42 -7.44
C ILE A 82 4.75 -8.64 -8.19
N ALA A 83 3.99 -8.43 -9.27
CA ALA A 83 3.45 -9.52 -10.07
C ALA A 83 4.56 -10.38 -10.68
N PHE A 84 5.67 -9.77 -11.08
CA PHE A 84 6.84 -10.47 -11.61
C PHE A 84 7.50 -11.34 -10.54
N VAL A 85 7.72 -10.81 -9.34
CA VAL A 85 8.26 -11.56 -8.20
C VAL A 85 7.38 -12.76 -7.85
N ILE A 86 6.07 -12.57 -7.77
CA ILE A 86 5.12 -13.67 -7.46
C ILE A 86 5.07 -14.67 -8.61
N TRP A 87 5.10 -14.22 -9.86
CA TRP A 87 5.11 -15.08 -11.04
C TRP A 87 6.35 -15.97 -11.08
N ILE A 88 7.53 -15.45 -10.77
CA ILE A 88 8.75 -16.25 -10.59
C ILE A 88 8.54 -17.29 -9.48
N GLY A 89 7.97 -16.88 -8.34
CA GLY A 89 7.63 -17.81 -7.25
C GLY A 89 6.74 -18.96 -7.72
N CYS A 90 5.66 -18.66 -8.44
CA CYS A 90 4.77 -19.67 -9.02
C CYS A 90 5.53 -20.59 -10.00
N PHE A 91 6.40 -20.03 -10.84
CA PHE A 91 7.20 -20.77 -11.82
C PHE A 91 8.20 -21.73 -11.15
N MET A 92 8.89 -21.29 -10.10
CA MET A 92 9.86 -22.11 -9.35
C MET A 92 9.23 -23.36 -8.73
N TYR A 93 7.97 -23.27 -8.30
CA TYR A 93 7.21 -24.40 -7.75
C TYR A 93 6.46 -25.20 -8.83
N GLY A 94 6.69 -24.91 -10.11
CA GLY A 94 6.13 -25.65 -11.25
C GLY A 94 4.66 -25.38 -11.54
N TYR A 95 4.11 -24.24 -11.09
CA TYR A 95 2.70 -23.90 -11.27
C TYR A 95 2.45 -23.01 -12.47
N ARG A 96 1.45 -23.41 -13.27
CA ARG A 96 1.02 -22.69 -14.49
C ARG A 96 0.07 -21.54 -14.16
N VAL A 97 0.57 -20.54 -13.43
CA VAL A 97 -0.13 -19.26 -13.26
C VAL A 97 0.46 -18.27 -14.26
N THR A 98 -0.39 -17.64 -15.06
CA THR A 98 0.04 -16.65 -16.05
C THR A 98 0.42 -15.34 -15.36
N TYR A 99 1.39 -14.60 -15.92
CA TYR A 99 1.77 -13.28 -15.41
C TYR A 99 0.56 -12.33 -15.29
N ALA A 100 -0.35 -12.37 -16.28
CA ALA A 100 -1.57 -11.57 -16.25
C ALA A 100 -2.50 -11.93 -15.09
N GLN A 101 -2.52 -13.18 -14.62
CA GLN A 101 -3.28 -13.59 -13.42
C GLN A 101 -2.60 -13.04 -12.16
N CYS A 102 -1.26 -13.19 -12.03
CA CYS A 102 -0.52 -12.60 -10.91
C CYS A 102 -0.74 -11.08 -10.82
N TRP A 103 -0.71 -10.38 -11.96
CA TRP A 103 -0.95 -8.94 -12.02
C TRP A 103 -2.36 -8.55 -11.53
N GLY A 104 -3.39 -9.32 -11.91
CA GLY A 104 -4.75 -9.14 -11.40
C GLY A 104 -4.87 -9.39 -9.89
N VAL A 105 -4.18 -10.41 -9.38
CA VAL A 105 -4.13 -10.69 -7.93
C VAL A 105 -3.50 -9.54 -7.16
N VAL A 106 -2.39 -9.00 -7.66
CA VAL A 106 -1.68 -7.88 -7.03
C VAL A 106 -2.55 -6.64 -6.95
N ILE A 107 -3.25 -6.29 -8.05
CA ILE A 107 -4.19 -5.16 -8.07
C ILE A 107 -5.34 -5.39 -7.09
N GLY A 108 -5.95 -6.58 -7.10
CA GLY A 108 -7.05 -6.91 -6.20
C GLY A 108 -6.63 -6.84 -4.73
N ALA A 109 -5.43 -7.30 -4.41
CA ALA A 109 -4.88 -7.23 -3.06
C ALA A 109 -4.54 -5.79 -2.63
N GLU A 110 -4.13 -4.92 -3.55
CA GLU A 110 -3.72 -3.55 -3.25
C GLU A 110 -4.84 -2.68 -2.66
N TYR A 111 -6.11 -3.02 -2.91
CA TYR A 111 -7.26 -2.31 -2.33
C TYR A 111 -7.22 -2.26 -0.80
N ILE A 112 -6.56 -3.22 -0.14
CA ILE A 112 -6.38 -3.21 1.31
C ILE A 112 -5.68 -1.93 1.80
N PHE A 113 -4.80 -1.34 0.98
CA PHE A 113 -4.04 -0.14 1.32
C PHE A 113 -4.85 1.16 1.17
N LEU A 114 -6.06 1.12 0.63
CA LEU A 114 -6.97 2.27 0.69
C LEU A 114 -7.50 2.50 2.11
N VAL A 115 -7.70 1.42 2.88
CA VAL A 115 -8.22 1.46 4.25
C VAL A 115 -7.34 2.31 5.20
N PRO A 116 -6.01 2.10 5.31
CA PRO A 116 -5.18 2.92 6.18
C PRO A 116 -5.15 4.40 5.74
N GLU A 117 -5.26 4.70 4.44
CA GLU A 117 -5.34 6.10 3.99
C GLU A 117 -6.65 6.76 4.43
N VAL A 118 -7.78 6.05 4.36
CA VAL A 118 -9.06 6.53 4.91
C VAL A 118 -8.98 6.74 6.43
N LEU A 119 -8.44 5.77 7.17
CA LEU A 119 -8.31 5.87 8.62
C LEU A 119 -7.40 7.02 9.04
N LYS A 120 -6.32 7.27 8.29
CA LYS A 120 -5.45 8.43 8.50
C LYS A 120 -6.20 9.74 8.32
N ILE A 121 -7.00 9.84 7.26
CA ILE A 121 -7.81 11.04 7.02
C ILE A 121 -8.80 11.24 8.17
N LEU A 122 -9.54 10.20 8.57
CA LEU A 122 -10.50 10.28 9.67
C LEU A 122 -9.84 10.68 10.99
N TRP A 123 -8.66 10.15 11.29
CA TRP A 123 -7.91 10.46 12.50
C TRP A 123 -7.56 11.96 12.59
N PHE A 124 -6.97 12.52 11.53
CA PHE A 124 -6.57 13.93 11.51
C PHE A 124 -7.75 14.88 11.32
N MET A 125 -8.89 14.42 10.81
CA MET A 125 -10.10 15.23 10.75
C MET A 125 -10.89 15.27 12.07
N THR A 126 -10.75 14.27 12.95
CA THR A 126 -11.64 14.13 14.12
C THR A 126 -10.92 14.14 15.47
N ILE A 127 -9.68 13.67 15.53
CA ILE A 127 -8.95 13.46 16.79
C ILE A 127 -7.82 14.48 16.93
N GLN A 128 -6.97 14.61 15.90
CA GLN A 128 -5.85 15.55 15.89
C GLN A 128 -6.01 16.54 14.75
N THR A 129 -6.72 17.64 15.01
CA THR A 129 -7.16 18.61 14.00
C THR A 129 -6.12 19.66 13.62
N ASP A 130 -5.02 19.79 14.37
CA ASP A 130 -3.88 20.66 14.02
C ASP A 130 -2.56 19.86 14.04
N PRO A 131 -2.38 18.91 13.09
CA PRO A 131 -1.16 18.11 13.01
C PRO A 131 -0.06 18.85 12.27
N SER A 132 1.18 18.70 12.74
CA SER A 132 2.35 19.15 11.99
C SER A 132 2.57 18.30 10.73
N TYR A 133 3.23 18.89 9.74
CA TYR A 133 3.57 18.19 8.50
C TYR A 133 4.37 16.89 8.71
N HIS A 134 5.21 16.86 9.74
CA HIS A 134 6.01 15.70 10.09
C HIS A 134 5.17 14.58 10.68
N GLU A 135 4.18 14.91 11.53
CA GLU A 135 3.26 13.93 12.10
C GLU A 135 2.39 13.29 11.03
N ILE A 136 1.84 14.07 10.09
CA ILE A 136 1.05 13.54 8.96
C ILE A 136 1.88 12.54 8.15
N ARG A 137 3.17 12.84 7.89
CA ARG A 137 4.06 11.95 7.14
C ARG A 137 4.48 10.71 7.93
N ALA A 138 4.67 10.84 9.23
CA ALA A 138 5.08 9.75 10.11
C ALA A 138 3.95 8.75 10.38
N PHE A 139 2.73 9.25 10.46
CA PHE A 139 1.58 8.47 10.84
C PHE A 139 1.21 7.45 9.76
N TYR A 140 1.09 6.20 10.18
CA TYR A 140 0.50 5.14 9.39
C TYR A 140 -0.31 4.23 10.31
N PRO A 141 -1.64 4.16 10.17
CA PRO A 141 -2.49 3.42 11.11
C PRO A 141 -2.02 1.98 11.30
N LEU A 142 -2.05 1.50 12.55
CA LEU A 142 -1.70 0.12 12.90
C LEU A 142 -0.30 -0.33 12.41
N SER A 143 0.63 0.62 12.28
CA SER A 143 2.05 0.33 12.04
C SER A 143 2.82 0.16 13.34
N LEU A 144 3.93 -0.57 13.29
CA LEU A 144 4.83 -0.73 14.43
C LEU A 144 5.39 0.61 14.94
N MET A 145 5.39 1.65 14.09
CA MET A 145 5.80 3.00 14.45
C MET A 145 5.06 3.57 15.67
N HIS A 146 3.85 3.09 15.99
CA HIS A 146 3.06 3.55 17.15
C HIS A 146 3.64 3.11 18.50
N PHE A 147 4.49 2.07 18.53
CA PHE A 147 5.08 1.57 19.78
C PHE A 147 6.36 2.31 20.18
N PHE A 148 6.77 3.30 19.39
CA PHE A 148 8.03 3.99 19.58
C PHE A 148 7.82 5.50 19.43
N ASP A 149 8.69 6.27 20.07
CA ASP A 149 8.69 7.72 19.93
C ASP A 149 9.36 8.14 18.61
N TYR A 150 8.61 8.86 17.77
CA TYR A 150 9.07 9.35 16.47
C TYR A 150 10.34 10.19 16.57
N TYR A 151 10.49 10.99 17.63
CA TYR A 151 11.63 11.89 17.81
C TYR A 151 12.86 11.19 18.37
N ALA A 152 12.67 10.06 19.07
CA ALA A 152 13.76 9.26 19.63
C ALA A 152 14.28 8.20 18.64
N ILE A 153 13.50 7.86 17.61
CA ILE A 153 13.89 6.89 16.59
C ILE A 153 14.85 7.50 15.57
N ASP A 154 15.93 6.77 15.33
CA ASP A 154 16.84 7.03 14.22
C ASP A 154 16.12 6.90 12.86
N LYS A 155 16.31 7.88 11.97
CA LYS A 155 15.59 8.05 10.69
C LYS A 155 15.62 6.78 9.83
N ARG A 156 16.66 5.96 9.92
CA ARG A 156 16.77 4.67 9.19
C ARG A 156 15.67 3.66 9.54
N TRP A 157 15.14 3.71 10.76
CA TRP A 157 14.11 2.81 11.26
C TRP A 157 12.69 3.30 10.98
N ALA A 158 12.51 4.60 10.69
CA ALA A 158 11.20 5.18 10.45
C ALA A 158 10.46 4.52 9.27
N TYR A 159 11.15 4.23 8.17
CA TYR A 159 10.53 3.57 7.01
C TYR A 159 10.16 2.10 7.28
N PRO A 160 11.06 1.22 7.77
CA PRO A 160 10.73 -0.16 8.11
C PRO A 160 9.61 -0.30 9.14
N LEU A 161 9.63 0.47 10.23
CA LEU A 161 8.62 0.40 11.27
C LEU A 161 7.24 0.85 10.78
N ARG A 162 7.21 1.77 9.81
CA ARG A 162 5.97 2.18 9.14
C ARG A 162 5.49 1.15 8.13
N ALA A 163 6.41 0.55 7.37
CA ALA A 163 6.10 -0.48 6.38
C ALA A 163 5.58 -1.78 7.02
N LEU A 164 6.06 -2.11 8.21
CA LEU A 164 5.51 -3.21 9.02
C LEU A 164 4.23 -2.76 9.72
N ASN A 165 3.09 -3.13 9.16
CA ASN A 165 1.77 -2.77 9.66
C ASN A 165 0.75 -3.89 9.45
N ALA A 166 -0.42 -3.78 10.09
CA ALA A 166 -1.48 -4.79 9.99
C ALA A 166 -2.04 -4.95 8.57
N PHE A 167 -2.05 -3.89 7.75
CA PHE A 167 -2.54 -3.93 6.36
C PHE A 167 -1.57 -4.66 5.43
N GLU A 168 -0.27 -4.61 5.70
CA GLU A 168 0.74 -5.42 5.03
C GLU A 168 0.53 -6.91 5.31
N ILE A 169 0.21 -7.28 6.55
CA ILE A 169 -0.14 -8.66 6.89
C ILE A 169 -1.42 -9.08 6.14
N ALA A 170 -2.46 -8.25 6.13
CA ALA A 170 -3.69 -8.51 5.39
C ALA A 170 -3.43 -8.64 3.87
N TYR A 171 -2.50 -7.84 3.33
CA TYR A 171 -2.04 -7.94 1.94
C TYR A 171 -1.44 -9.32 1.65
N TRP A 172 -0.63 -9.89 2.54
CA TRP A 172 -0.08 -11.25 2.37
C TRP A 172 -1.20 -12.30 2.27
N PHE A 173 -2.22 -12.22 3.13
CA PHE A 173 -3.38 -13.11 3.06
C PHE A 173 -4.14 -12.95 1.74
N MET A 174 -4.32 -11.73 1.25
CA MET A 174 -4.98 -11.48 -0.04
C MET A 174 -4.17 -12.05 -1.22
N LEU A 175 -2.85 -11.90 -1.23
CA LEU A 175 -1.98 -12.50 -2.24
C LEU A 175 -2.10 -14.03 -2.25
N VAL A 176 -2.03 -14.67 -1.08
CA VAL A 176 -2.18 -16.12 -0.94
C VAL A 176 -3.56 -16.57 -1.46
N SER A 177 -4.63 -15.86 -1.10
CA SER A 177 -5.98 -16.17 -1.56
C SER A 177 -6.11 -16.06 -3.08
N GLY A 178 -5.60 -14.99 -3.68
CA GLY A 178 -5.66 -14.76 -5.12
C GLY A 178 -4.81 -15.77 -5.91
N ILE A 179 -3.61 -16.11 -5.45
CA ILE A 179 -2.79 -17.14 -6.11
C ILE A 179 -3.43 -18.51 -5.93
N HIS A 180 -4.01 -18.82 -4.77
CA HIS A 180 -4.70 -20.09 -4.54
C HIS A 180 -5.88 -20.28 -5.49
N HIS A 181 -6.63 -19.21 -5.77
CA HIS A 181 -7.74 -19.21 -6.73
C HIS A 181 -7.29 -19.68 -8.13
N TYR A 182 -6.15 -19.22 -8.62
CA TYR A 182 -5.64 -19.57 -9.95
C TYR A 182 -4.82 -20.86 -9.98
N ALA A 183 -4.03 -21.12 -8.93
CA ALA A 183 -3.19 -22.32 -8.85
C ALA A 183 -4.02 -23.59 -8.62
N ARG A 184 -5.18 -23.50 -7.94
CA ARG A 184 -6.04 -24.64 -7.56
C ARG A 184 -5.26 -25.77 -6.86
N LYS A 185 -4.32 -25.39 -5.99
CA LYS A 185 -3.44 -26.30 -5.23
C LYS A 185 -3.66 -26.17 -3.73
N GLU A 186 -3.05 -27.08 -2.98
CA GLU A 186 -3.03 -27.02 -1.52
C GLU A 186 -2.58 -25.65 -1.01
N LYS A 187 -3.37 -25.07 -0.09
CA LYS A 187 -3.10 -23.75 0.49
C LYS A 187 -1.70 -23.65 1.12
N LYS A 188 -1.17 -24.75 1.64
CA LYS A 188 0.18 -24.81 2.25
C LYS A 188 1.28 -24.43 1.24
N ILE A 189 1.21 -24.92 0.01
CA ILE A 189 2.25 -24.63 -0.99
C ILE A 189 2.12 -23.21 -1.52
N VAL A 190 0.88 -22.71 -1.65
CA VAL A 190 0.64 -21.31 -2.04
C VAL A 190 1.21 -20.33 -1.01
N TRP A 191 1.06 -20.65 0.28
CA TRP A 191 1.72 -19.91 1.36
C TRP A 191 3.24 -19.87 1.20
N LEU A 192 3.87 -21.02 0.92
CA LEU A 192 5.31 -21.09 0.69
C LEU A 192 5.75 -20.25 -0.52
N ILE A 193 4.97 -20.24 -1.60
CA ILE A 193 5.25 -19.40 -2.76
C ILE A 193 5.27 -17.92 -2.37
N VAL A 194 4.21 -17.42 -1.74
CA VAL A 194 4.11 -16.01 -1.36
C VAL A 194 5.17 -15.65 -0.33
N ALA A 195 5.47 -16.56 0.61
CA ALA A 195 6.50 -16.36 1.62
C ALA A 195 7.91 -16.25 1.00
N CYS A 196 8.30 -17.19 0.15
CA CYS A 196 9.64 -17.23 -0.45
C CYS A 196 9.84 -16.18 -1.56
N SER A 197 8.77 -15.73 -2.21
CA SER A 197 8.84 -14.70 -3.26
C SER A 197 8.67 -13.30 -2.67
N TYR A 198 7.45 -12.95 -2.29
CA TYR A 198 7.10 -11.60 -1.87
C TYR A 198 7.61 -11.26 -0.47
N ILE A 199 7.21 -12.04 0.55
CA ILE A 199 7.49 -11.69 1.96
C ILE A 199 8.99 -11.65 2.22
N LEU A 200 9.73 -12.65 1.74
CA LEU A 200 11.19 -12.70 1.90
C LEU A 200 11.87 -11.49 1.25
N ILE A 201 11.54 -11.17 0.01
CA ILE A 201 12.14 -10.03 -0.70
C ILE A 201 11.76 -8.70 -0.04
N PHE A 202 10.51 -8.58 0.44
CA PHE A 202 10.06 -7.41 1.20
C PHE A 202 10.89 -7.22 2.48
N LEU A 203 11.08 -8.28 3.28
CA LEU A 203 11.87 -8.19 4.50
C LEU A 203 13.35 -7.90 4.22
N LEU A 204 13.92 -8.52 3.18
CA LEU A 204 15.30 -8.22 2.73
C LEU A 204 15.44 -6.76 2.31
N TRP A 205 14.44 -6.20 1.62
CA TRP A 205 14.41 -4.78 1.27
C TRP A 205 14.41 -3.88 2.50
N LEU A 206 13.64 -4.21 3.55
CA LEU A 206 13.63 -3.45 4.79
C LEU A 206 15.00 -3.48 5.50
N VAL A 207 15.62 -4.67 5.58
CA VAL A 207 16.96 -4.82 6.17
C VAL A 207 17.99 -4.03 5.38
N PHE A 208 17.97 -4.15 4.06
CA PHE A 208 18.83 -3.39 3.16
C PHE A 208 18.69 -1.88 3.38
N TYR A 209 17.45 -1.38 3.48
CA TYR A 209 17.18 0.03 3.74
C TYR A 209 17.84 0.52 5.03
N VAL A 210 17.71 -0.22 6.14
CA VAL A 210 18.29 0.12 7.45
C VAL A 210 19.82 0.16 7.40
N ILE A 211 20.45 -0.70 6.59
CA ILE A 211 21.90 -0.79 6.48
C ILE A 211 22.46 0.37 5.65
N VAL A 212 21.79 0.71 4.55
CA VAL A 212 22.28 1.72 3.58
C VAL A 212 22.00 3.14 4.04
N TYR A 213 20.80 3.40 4.57
CA TYR A 213 20.46 4.71 5.09
C TYR A 213 21.01 4.85 6.51
N LYS A 214 22.03 5.71 6.65
CA LYS A 214 22.62 6.12 7.94
C LYS A 214 22.09 7.50 8.33
#